data_AF-A0AAV0WNS0-F1
#
_entry.id   AF-A0AAV0WNS0-F1
#
_cell.length_a   1.000
_cell.length_b   1.000
_cell.length_c   1.000
_cell.angle_alpha   90.00
_cell.angle_beta   90.00
_cell.angle_gamma   90.00
#
_symmetry.space_group_name_H-M   'P 1'
#
loop_
_entity.id
_entity.type
_entity.pdbx_description
1 polymer ?
#
loop_
_entity_poly.entity_id
_entity_poly.type
_entity_poly.pdbx_seq_one_letter_code
_entity_poly.pdbx_strand_id
1 'polypeptide(L)'
;MAFCIRYYNFTQSDIVTDFLGFVEIEKATADILKNIFIKFLEQSKLNSKNLMGIGTDGASNLCGRNHSLFTLLKESVLNVVLVKCICYSLNLCAAKACKELPSTLEFLIRESRNWFSHSSLRQITYQSLFAALYDGKKPPKLVQLSTTRWLA
;
A
#
# COMPACT_ATOMS: atom_id res chain seq x y z
N MET A 1 13.36 -2.17 -0.81
CA MET A 1 12.96 -0.76 -0.58
C MET A 1 13.06 0.00 -1.90
N ALA A 2 11.97 0.60 -2.36
CA ALA A 2 11.97 1.44 -3.56
C ALA A 2 12.16 2.91 -3.17
N PHE A 3 12.87 3.67 -4.01
CA PHE A 3 13.16 5.07 -3.82
C PHE A 3 12.57 5.88 -4.97
N CYS A 4 11.71 6.83 -4.61
CA CYS A 4 11.21 7.85 -5.52
C CYS A 4 11.52 9.21 -4.91
N ILE A 5 11.83 10.20 -5.75
CA ILE A 5 11.99 11.58 -5.33
C ILE A 5 10.90 12.44 -5.97
N ARG A 6 10.36 13.38 -5.20
CA ARG A 6 9.38 14.35 -5.66
C ARG A 6 9.90 15.75 -5.42
N TYR A 7 9.98 16.55 -6.46
CA TYR A 7 10.57 17.89 -6.42
C TYR A 7 9.92 18.81 -7.46
N TYR A 8 10.10 20.12 -7.29
CA TYR A 8 9.64 21.10 -8.28
C TYR A 8 10.71 21.27 -9.36
N ASN A 9 10.33 21.07 -10.63
CA ASN A 9 11.19 21.27 -11.78
C ASN A 9 10.92 22.64 -12.39
N PHE A 10 11.86 23.58 -12.26
CA PHE A 10 11.70 24.95 -12.77
C PHE A 10 11.55 25.02 -14.29
N THR A 11 12.21 24.12 -15.03
CA THR A 11 12.12 24.08 -16.49
C THR A 11 10.73 23.65 -16.97
N GLN A 12 10.13 22.68 -16.28
CA GLN A 12 8.76 22.23 -16.59
C GLN A 12 7.68 23.06 -15.88
N SER A 13 8.08 23.87 -14.89
CA SER A 13 7.19 24.59 -13.99
C SER A 13 6.16 23.69 -13.29
N ASP A 14 6.52 22.44 -12.99
CA ASP A 14 5.64 21.43 -12.41
C ASP A 14 6.35 20.58 -11.33
N ILE A 15 5.56 19.89 -10.51
CA ILE A 15 6.05 18.91 -9.54
C ILE A 15 6.22 17.57 -10.23
N VAL A 16 7.48 17.12 -10.33
CA VAL A 16 7.84 15.86 -10.95
C VAL A 16 8.12 14.81 -9.89
N THR A 17 7.80 13.55 -10.20
CA THR A 17 8.19 12.39 -9.39
C THR A 17 9.03 11.46 -10.23
N ASP A 18 10.29 11.27 -9.83
CA ASP A 18 11.22 10.38 -10.51
C ASP A 18 11.45 9.12 -9.68
N PHE A 19 11.44 7.98 -10.36
CA PHE A 19 11.89 6.72 -9.78
C PHE A 19 13.42 6.65 -9.82
N LEU A 20 14.05 6.52 -8.66
CA LEU A 20 15.51 6.48 -8.55
C LEU A 20 16.06 5.06 -8.56
N GLY A 21 15.25 4.08 -8.14
CA GLY A 21 15.65 2.69 -8.09
C GLY A 21 15.08 1.94 -6.90
N PHE A 22 15.59 0.74 -6.68
CA PHE A 22 15.26 -0.07 -5.52
C PHE A 22 16.52 -0.75 -4.98
N VAL A 23 16.51 -0.98 -3.67
CA VAL A 23 17.54 -1.74 -2.96
C VAL A 23 16.87 -2.94 -2.32
N GLU A 24 17.41 -4.13 -2.55
CA GLU A 24 16.97 -5.33 -1.87
C GLU A 24 17.35 -5.26 -0.38
N ILE A 25 16.41 -5.65 0.49
CA ILE A 25 16.60 -5.57 1.94
C ILE A 25 16.22 -6.91 2.57
N GLU A 26 17.14 -7.49 3.34
CA GLU A 26 16.89 -8.73 4.08
C GLU A 26 16.11 -8.46 5.37
N LYS A 27 16.45 -7.36 6.06
CA LYS A 27 15.83 -6.95 7.32
C LYS A 27 15.40 -5.49 7.25
N ALA A 28 14.21 -5.21 7.77
CA ALA A 28 13.59 -3.90 7.73
C ALA A 28 13.49 -3.25 9.13
N THR A 29 14.56 -3.24 9.91
CA THR A 29 14.60 -2.48 11.18
C THR A 29 14.89 -1.01 10.89
N ALA A 30 14.52 -0.10 11.80
CA ALA A 30 14.71 1.33 11.62
C ALA A 30 16.17 1.71 11.31
N ASP A 31 17.14 1.12 12.04
CA ASP A 31 18.56 1.39 11.87
C ASP A 31 19.10 0.91 10.52
N ILE A 32 18.70 -0.29 10.10
CA ILE A 32 19.09 -0.84 8.80
C ILE A 32 18.51 0.02 7.68
N LEU A 33 17.24 0.43 7.80
CA LEU A 33 16.60 1.31 6.83
C LEU A 33 17.29 2.69 6.77
N LYS A 34 17.71 3.26 7.91
CA LYS A 34 18.46 4.52 7.95
C LYS A 34 19.79 4.38 7.20
N ASN A 35 20.56 3.35 7.50
CA ASN A 35 21.87 3.13 6.88
C ASN A 35 21.75 2.93 5.37
N ILE A 36 20.77 2.14 4.93
CA ILE A 36 20.50 1.92 3.51
C ILE A 36 20.03 3.20 2.83
N PHE A 37 19.15 3.97 3.48
CA PHE A 37 18.64 5.24 2.96
C PHE A 37 19.77 6.25 2.74
N ILE A 38 20.64 6.46 3.74
CA ILE A 38 21.77 7.40 3.63
C ILE A 38 22.74 6.95 2.55
N LYS A 39 23.12 5.66 2.53
CA LYS A 39 23.99 5.09 1.50
C LYS A 39 23.40 5.27 0.09
N PHE A 40 22.09 5.09 -0.07
CA PHE A 40 21.42 5.28 -1.36
C PHE A 40 21.45 6.75 -1.81
N LEU A 41 21.23 7.69 -0.89
CA LEU A 41 21.35 9.12 -1.19
C LEU A 41 22.78 9.50 -1.60
N GLU A 42 23.79 9.00 -0.90
CA GLU A 42 25.20 9.24 -1.23
C GLU A 42 25.55 8.70 -2.62
N GLN A 43 25.14 7.47 -2.94
CA GLN A 43 25.32 6.85 -4.26
C GLN A 43 24.60 7.65 -5.36
N SER A 44 23.44 8.22 -5.04
CA SER A 44 22.66 9.08 -5.95
C SER A 44 23.19 10.52 -6.00
N LYS A 45 24.25 10.85 -5.25
CA LYS A 45 24.80 12.21 -5.10
C LYS A 45 23.77 13.23 -4.62
N LEU A 46 22.80 12.78 -3.81
CA LEU A 46 21.78 13.62 -3.22
C LEU A 46 22.17 14.02 -1.80
N ASN A 47 22.14 15.32 -1.53
CA ASN A 47 22.43 15.85 -0.19
C ASN A 47 21.21 15.67 0.72
N SER A 48 21.36 14.90 1.80
CA SER A 48 20.30 14.68 2.79
C SER A 48 19.81 15.95 3.47
N LYS A 49 20.63 17.02 3.53
CA LYS A 49 20.22 18.32 4.07
C LYS A 49 19.13 19.02 3.25
N ASN A 50 18.97 18.64 1.99
CA ASN A 50 17.91 19.18 1.10
C ASN A 50 16.59 18.40 1.25
N LEU A 51 16.55 17.38 2.12
CA LEU A 51 15.35 16.57 2.33
C LEU A 51 14.29 17.38 3.09
N MET A 52 13.25 17.78 2.38
CA MET A 52 12.10 18.49 2.95
C MET A 52 11.10 17.55 3.63
N GLY A 53 10.99 16.31 3.13
CA GLY A 53 10.05 15.34 3.68
C GLY A 53 10.24 13.93 3.15
N ILE A 54 9.63 12.97 3.84
CA ILE A 54 9.66 11.56 3.50
C ILE A 54 8.23 11.01 3.42
N GLY A 55 7.93 10.33 2.31
CA GLY A 55 6.68 9.60 2.09
C GLY A 55 6.84 8.13 2.48
N THR A 56 5.99 7.59 3.36
CA THR A 56 6.08 6.17 3.78
C THR A 56 4.71 5.49 3.81
N ASP A 57 4.70 4.16 3.75
CA ASP A 57 3.48 3.33 3.79
C ASP A 57 2.81 3.28 5.18
N GLY A 58 3.38 3.93 6.20
CA GLY A 58 2.81 3.96 7.54
C GLY A 58 3.27 2.82 8.46
N ALA A 59 4.20 1.96 8.02
CA ALA A 59 4.75 0.91 8.87
C ALA A 59 5.53 1.47 10.08
N SER A 60 5.52 0.75 11.20
CA SER A 60 6.08 1.21 12.48
C SER A 60 7.60 1.44 12.42
N ASN A 61 8.34 0.62 11.67
CA ASN A 61 9.76 0.78 11.41
C ASN A 61 10.09 2.03 10.56
N LEU A 62 9.13 2.57 9.79
CA LEU A 62 9.31 3.74 8.92
C LEU A 62 8.81 5.03 9.57
N CYS A 63 7.70 4.98 10.32
CA CYS A 63 7.07 6.16 10.90
C CYS A 63 6.61 6.02 12.36
N GLY A 64 7.08 5.01 13.07
CA GLY A 64 6.82 4.82 14.50
C GLY A 64 7.31 6.01 15.33
N ARG A 65 6.61 6.28 16.45
CA ARG A 65 6.88 7.44 17.30
C ARG A 65 8.19 7.34 18.08
N ASN A 66 8.60 6.12 18.43
CA ASN A 66 9.74 5.90 19.34
C ASN A 66 11.03 5.57 18.58
N HIS A 67 10.97 4.63 17.65
CA HIS A 67 12.13 4.17 16.89
C HIS A 67 11.74 3.81 15.45
N SER A 68 12.05 4.70 14.52
CA SER A 68 11.73 4.52 13.10
C SER A 68 12.72 5.27 12.21
N LEU A 69 12.71 4.97 10.91
CA LEU A 69 13.49 5.73 9.92
C LEU A 69 13.23 7.24 10.07
N PHE A 70 11.97 7.65 10.22
CA PHE A 70 11.63 9.05 10.40
C PHE A 70 12.22 9.68 11.66
N THR A 71 12.13 9.02 12.82
CA THR A 71 12.69 9.56 14.07
C THR A 71 14.20 9.68 13.98
N LEU A 72 14.86 8.68 13.39
CA LEU A 72 16.32 8.67 13.18
C LEU A 72 16.79 9.70 12.14
N LEU A 73 15.98 10.02 11.13
CA LEU A 73 16.28 11.09 10.18
C LEU A 73 16.12 12.48 10.81
N LYS A 74 15.17 12.65 11.74
CA LYS A 74 14.98 13.92 12.45
C LYS A 74 16.16 14.34 13.31
N GLU A 75 16.96 13.38 13.77
CA GLU A 75 18.20 13.67 14.52
C GLU A 75 19.25 14.40 13.68
N SER A 76 19.30 14.13 12.36
CA SER A 76 20.28 14.74 11.44
C SER A 76 19.68 15.81 10.52
N VAL A 77 18.37 15.78 10.28
CA VAL A 77 17.62 16.71 9.42
C VAL A 77 16.42 17.26 10.21
N LEU A 78 16.63 18.40 10.87
CA LEU A 78 15.71 18.94 11.88
C LEU A 78 14.29 19.20 11.37
N ASN A 79 14.14 19.56 10.09
CA ASN A 79 12.88 20.04 9.51
C ASN A 79 12.20 19.04 8.56
N VAL A 80 12.51 17.74 8.65
CA VAL A 80 11.89 16.74 7.77
C VAL A 80 10.42 16.51 8.13
N VAL A 81 9.55 16.63 7.12
CA VAL A 81 8.10 16.36 7.23
C VAL A 81 7.80 14.90 6.90
N LEU A 82 6.99 14.24 7.73
CA LEU A 82 6.49 12.90 7.44
C LEU A 82 5.16 12.97 6.71
N VAL A 83 5.09 12.35 5.53
CA VAL A 83 3.85 12.15 4.78
C VAL A 83 3.51 10.66 4.81
N LYS A 84 2.43 10.30 5.52
CA LYS A 84 1.94 8.91 5.56
C LYS A 84 1.09 8.61 4.33
N CYS A 85 1.14 7.38 3.85
CA CYS A 85 0.35 6.93 2.72
C CYS A 85 -1.15 6.99 3.04
N ILE A 86 -1.88 7.81 2.27
CA ILE A 86 -3.34 7.94 2.37
C ILE A 86 -4.02 6.58 2.14
N CYS A 87 -3.53 5.77 1.20
CA CYS A 87 -4.10 4.45 0.93
C CYS A 87 -4.02 3.53 2.16
N TYR A 88 -2.94 3.60 2.93
CA TYR A 88 -2.80 2.79 4.15
C TYR A 88 -3.72 3.32 5.26
N SER A 89 -3.81 4.64 5.41
CA SER A 89 -4.74 5.27 6.37
C SER A 89 -6.20 4.92 6.06
N LEU A 90 -6.62 5.02 4.79
CA LEU A 90 -7.97 4.62 4.36
C LEU A 90 -8.23 3.13 4.61
N ASN A 91 -7.23 2.28 4.38
CA ASN A 91 -7.34 0.87 4.71
C ASN A 91 -7.61 0.64 6.20
N LEU A 92 -6.85 1.29 7.08
CA LEU A 92 -7.08 1.18 8.53
C LEU A 92 -8.48 1.64 8.93
N CYS A 93 -8.98 2.72 8.34
CA CYS A 93 -10.34 3.19 8.56
C CYS A 93 -11.38 2.14 8.13
N ALA A 94 -11.27 1.61 6.92
CA ALA A 94 -12.19 0.59 6.40
C ALA A 94 -12.13 -0.70 7.24
N ALA A 95 -10.93 -1.21 7.53
CA ALA A 95 -10.75 -2.39 8.37
C ALA A 95 -11.32 -2.22 9.77
N LYS A 96 -11.21 -1.02 10.36
CA LYS A 96 -11.80 -0.72 11.66
C LYS A 96 -13.33 -0.63 11.59
N ALA A 97 -13.88 -0.01 10.55
CA ALA A 97 -15.32 0.04 10.32
C ALA A 97 -15.92 -1.37 10.12
N CYS A 98 -15.26 -2.25 9.37
CA CYS A 98 -15.71 -3.63 9.18
C CYS A 98 -15.77 -4.43 10.50
N LYS A 99 -14.94 -4.10 11.49
CA LYS A 99 -15.00 -4.76 12.81
C LYS A 99 -16.26 -4.43 13.61
N GLU A 100 -16.96 -3.36 13.24
CA GLU A 100 -18.25 -3.01 13.84
C GLU A 100 -19.41 -3.78 13.18
N LEU A 101 -19.16 -4.44 12.04
CA LEU A 101 -20.13 -5.33 11.40
C LEU A 101 -20.06 -6.75 12.01
N PRO A 102 -21.16 -7.53 11.96
CA PRO A 102 -21.11 -8.94 12.32
C PRO A 102 -20.06 -9.69 11.50
N SER A 103 -19.17 -10.42 12.17
CA SER A 103 -18.10 -11.19 11.52
C SER A 103 -18.62 -12.23 10.52
N THR A 104 -19.85 -12.72 10.75
CA THR A 104 -20.54 -13.63 9.83
C THR A 104 -20.81 -13.00 8.47
N LEU A 105 -21.11 -11.70 8.41
CA LEU A 105 -21.35 -10.98 7.16
C LEU A 105 -20.06 -10.83 6.34
N GLU A 106 -18.98 -10.40 7.01
CA GLU A 106 -17.66 -10.30 6.38
C GLU A 106 -17.21 -11.65 5.82
N PHE A 107 -17.33 -12.71 6.64
CA PHE A 107 -16.98 -14.07 6.25
C PHE A 107 -17.82 -14.55 5.07
N LEU A 108 -19.15 -14.38 5.11
CA LEU A 108 -20.04 -14.84 4.05
C LEU A 108 -19.71 -14.18 2.71
N ILE A 109 -19.53 -12.86 2.69
CA ILE A 109 -19.22 -12.12 1.46
C ILE A 109 -17.87 -12.56 0.89
N ARG A 110 -16.84 -12.62 1.74
CA ARG A 110 -15.48 -13.00 1.32
C ARG A 110 -15.41 -14.44 0.83
N GLU A 111 -15.93 -15.39 1.61
CA GLU A 111 -15.82 -16.81 1.31
C GLU A 111 -16.73 -17.25 0.16
N SER A 112 -17.90 -16.61 -0.02
CA SER A 112 -18.74 -16.88 -1.19
C SER A 112 -17.97 -16.58 -2.47
N ARG A 113 -17.33 -15.41 -2.56
CA ARG A 113 -16.52 -15.06 -3.73
C ARG A 113 -15.33 -16.00 -3.89
N ASN A 114 -14.58 -16.28 -2.80
CA ASN A 114 -13.39 -17.14 -2.85
C ASN A 114 -13.74 -18.56 -3.33
N TRP A 115 -14.84 -19.12 -2.83
CA TRP A 115 -15.33 -20.45 -3.20
C TRP A 115 -15.54 -20.60 -4.71
N PHE A 116 -16.14 -19.59 -5.35
CA PHE A 116 -16.32 -19.57 -6.80
C PHE A 116 -15.03 -19.22 -7.55
N SER A 117 -14.22 -18.28 -7.06
CA SER A 117 -13.01 -17.85 -7.78
C SER A 117 -11.96 -18.95 -7.94
N HIS A 118 -11.93 -19.92 -7.02
CA HIS A 118 -10.96 -21.03 -7.05
C HIS A 118 -11.34 -22.19 -7.99
N SER A 119 -12.52 -22.16 -8.62
CA SER A 119 -12.97 -23.28 -9.46
C SER A 119 -13.74 -22.81 -10.69
N SER A 120 -13.16 -23.06 -11.86
CA SER A 120 -13.84 -22.86 -13.14
C SER A 120 -15.12 -23.68 -13.23
N LEU A 121 -15.11 -24.93 -12.74
CA LEU A 121 -16.30 -25.79 -12.71
C LEU A 121 -17.44 -25.15 -11.92
N ARG A 122 -17.16 -24.62 -10.72
CA ARG A 122 -18.20 -23.95 -9.90
C ARG A 122 -18.77 -22.71 -10.59
N GLN A 123 -17.94 -21.96 -11.30
CA GLN A 123 -18.39 -20.79 -12.07
C GLN A 123 -19.30 -21.19 -13.24
N ILE A 124 -18.92 -22.24 -13.98
CA ILE A 124 -19.72 -22.77 -15.10
C ILE A 124 -21.06 -23.31 -14.59
N THR A 125 -21.05 -24.09 -13.51
CA THR A 125 -22.28 -24.63 -12.90
C THR A 125 -23.19 -23.52 -12.38
N TYR A 126 -22.64 -22.48 -11.76
CA TYR A 126 -23.42 -21.32 -11.34
C TYR A 126 -24.06 -20.61 -12.54
N GLN A 127 -23.30 -20.43 -13.63
CA GLN A 127 -23.79 -19.80 -14.85
C GLN A 127 -24.90 -20.60 -15.52
N SER A 128 -24.77 -21.93 -15.60
CA SER A 128 -25.81 -22.79 -16.19
C SER A 128 -27.08 -22.80 -15.34
N LEU A 129 -26.96 -22.93 -14.02
CA LEU A 129 -28.09 -22.90 -13.10
C LEU A 129 -28.84 -21.56 -13.16
N PHE A 130 -28.10 -20.44 -13.15
CA PHE A 130 -28.70 -19.12 -13.22
C PHE A 130 -29.42 -18.89 -14.55
N ALA A 131 -28.82 -19.32 -15.67
CA ALA A 131 -29.46 -19.24 -16.98
C ALA A 131 -30.77 -20.04 -17.02
N ALA A 132 -30.82 -21.22 -16.40
CA ALA A 132 -32.04 -22.03 -16.33
C ALA A 132 -33.16 -21.39 -15.49
N LEU A 133 -32.81 -20.66 -14.41
CA LEU A 133 -33.78 -20.03 -13.51
C LEU A 133 -34.28 -18.65 -13.99
N TYR A 134 -33.51 -17.97 -14.84
CA TYR A 134 -33.74 -16.57 -15.21
C TYR A 134 -33.75 -16.36 -16.73
N ASP A 135 -34.32 -17.28 -17.49
CA ASP A 135 -34.53 -17.20 -18.95
C ASP A 135 -33.27 -16.82 -19.74
N GLY A 136 -32.19 -17.57 -19.52
CA GLY A 136 -30.92 -17.40 -20.24
C GLY A 136 -30.10 -16.17 -19.81
N LYS A 137 -30.52 -15.44 -18.78
CA LYS A 137 -29.73 -14.30 -18.25
C LYS A 137 -28.40 -14.78 -17.66
N LYS A 138 -27.40 -13.90 -17.70
CA LYS A 138 -26.11 -14.14 -17.06
C LYS A 138 -26.18 -13.79 -15.56
N PRO A 139 -25.55 -14.57 -14.68
CA PRO A 139 -25.47 -14.21 -13.28
C PRO A 139 -24.65 -12.93 -13.08
N PRO A 140 -24.93 -12.15 -12.02
CA PRO A 140 -24.05 -11.07 -11.61
C PRO A 140 -22.66 -11.61 -11.24
N LYS A 141 -21.62 -10.86 -11.62
CA LYS A 141 -20.25 -11.23 -11.28
C LYS A 141 -20.01 -10.99 -9.78
N LEU A 142 -19.53 -12.02 -9.07
CA LEU A 142 -19.04 -11.85 -7.71
C LEU A 142 -17.76 -11.02 -7.74
N VAL A 143 -17.87 -9.75 -7.33
CA VAL A 143 -16.78 -8.78 -7.39
C VAL A 143 -15.83 -9.01 -6.22
N GLN A 144 -14.53 -8.87 -6.47
CA GLN A 144 -13.52 -8.83 -5.42
C GLN A 144 -13.70 -7.54 -4.61
N LEU A 145 -13.67 -7.63 -3.27
CA LEU A 145 -13.85 -6.48 -2.38
C LEU A 145 -12.85 -5.35 -2.67
N SER A 146 -11.59 -5.71 -2.94
CA SER A 146 -10.62 -4.79 -3.53
C SER A 146 -9.53 -5.53 -4.30
N THR A 147 -9.07 -4.93 -5.39
CA THR A 147 -7.88 -5.38 -6.13
C THR A 147 -6.58 -5.00 -5.44
N THR A 148 -6.60 -4.02 -4.54
CA THR A 148 -5.42 -3.63 -3.75
C THR A 148 -5.27 -4.56 -2.55
N ARG A 149 -4.04 -5.06 -2.33
CA ARG A 149 -3.69 -5.99 -1.22
C ARG A 149 -4.22 -5.54 0.15
N TRP A 150 -4.36 -4.23 0.36
CA TRP A 150 -4.71 -3.68 1.65
C TRP A 150 -6.20 -3.80 1.96
N LEU A 151 -7.08 -3.63 0.96
CA LEU A 151 -8.53 -3.63 1.12
C LEU A 151 -9.19 -4.96 0.66
N ALA A 152 -8.37 -5.96 0.33
CA ALA A 152 -8.80 -7.23 -0.29
C ALA A 152 -9.44 -8.19 0.71
#